data_AF-A0A2Z6MB08-F1
#
_entry.id   AF-A0A2Z6MB08-F1
#
_cell.length_a   1.000
_cell.length_b   1.000
_cell.length_c   1.000
_cell.angle_alpha   90.00
_cell.angle_beta   90.00
_cell.angle_gamma   90.00
#
_symmetry.space_group_name_H-M   'P 1'
#
loop_
_entity.id
_entity.type
_entity.pdbx_description
1 polymer ?
#
loop_
_entity_poly.entity_id
_entity_poly.type
_entity_poly.pdbx_seq_one_letter_code
_entity_poly.pdbx_strand_id
1 'polypeptide(L)'
;MWHRLSSSKLNLTTSSLGLGLGFLSRSFSSEPVKRFAALWGNGDYGRLGLGNLNSQWKPAICTSFHNQNVNSIACGGAHTLFLTDNGCVYATGLNDFGQLGTSESKQYSLVPLQVFGHEKKVVQISAGYNHSSAITEDGELYMWGKNTTGQLGLGKRAPNIVPLPTKVESLDGITVKMAALGSEHSVAISGMQ
;
A
#
# COMPACT_ATOMS: atom_id res chain seq x y z
N MET A 1 21.93 19.09 -7.53
CA MET A 1 22.99 19.03 -8.55
C MET A 1 23.01 17.59 -9.06
N TRP A 2 22.48 17.35 -10.25
CA TRP A 2 22.30 15.99 -10.77
C TRP A 2 23.61 15.51 -11.40
N HIS A 3 24.15 14.38 -10.94
CA HIS A 3 25.16 13.64 -11.70
C HIS A 3 24.46 12.71 -12.68
N ARG A 4 24.71 13.00 -13.96
CA ARG A 4 24.41 12.18 -15.13
C ARG A 4 25.16 10.86 -14.99
N LEU A 5 24.46 9.74 -14.83
CA LEU A 5 25.11 8.43 -14.89
C LEU A 5 25.33 8.02 -16.35
N SER A 6 26.53 7.49 -16.55
CA SER A 6 27.28 7.32 -17.78
C SER A 6 26.70 6.22 -18.67
N SER A 7 26.79 6.46 -19.98
CA SER A 7 26.70 5.50 -21.07
C SER A 7 27.50 4.23 -20.79
N SER A 8 26.88 3.06 -21.02
CA SER A 8 27.50 1.75 -20.94
C SER A 8 28.53 1.57 -22.07
N LYS A 9 29.72 1.10 -21.69
CA LYS A 9 30.80 0.74 -22.62
C LYS A 9 30.43 -0.56 -23.36
N LEU A 10 30.46 -0.54 -24.69
CA LEU A 10 30.53 -1.75 -25.51
C LEU A 10 31.93 -2.37 -25.35
N ASN A 11 31.99 -3.64 -24.94
CA ASN A 11 33.20 -4.45 -25.12
C ASN A 11 33.00 -5.31 -26.37
N LEU A 12 33.74 -4.98 -27.43
CA LEU A 12 33.93 -5.85 -28.60
C LEU A 12 35.27 -6.57 -28.40
N THR A 13 35.23 -7.85 -28.06
CA THR A 13 36.37 -8.74 -28.26
C THR A 13 36.13 -9.51 -29.55
N THR A 14 37.06 -9.42 -30.50
CA THR A 14 37.04 -10.19 -31.73
C THR A 14 38.28 -11.07 -31.82
N SER A 15 38.06 -12.36 -32.02
CA SER A 15 38.94 -13.32 -32.71
C SER A 15 38.23 -14.68 -32.68
N SER A 16 38.19 -15.54 -33.70
CA SER A 16 38.36 -15.49 -35.15
C SER A 16 37.91 -16.89 -35.61
N LEU A 17 37.24 -16.98 -36.76
CA LEU A 17 37.01 -18.18 -37.58
C LEU A 17 36.17 -19.33 -36.96
N GLY A 18 34.89 -19.31 -37.30
CA GLY A 18 33.99 -20.47 -37.28
C GLY A 18 32.71 -20.13 -38.05
N LEU A 19 32.51 -20.76 -39.21
CA LEU A 19 31.26 -20.69 -39.97
C LEU A 19 30.12 -21.27 -39.12
N GLY A 20 29.35 -20.40 -38.49
CA GLY A 20 28.12 -20.74 -37.79
C GLY A 20 27.15 -19.58 -37.92
N LEU A 21 25.95 -19.86 -38.43
CA LEU A 21 24.81 -18.94 -38.41
C LEU A 21 24.45 -18.64 -36.95
N GLY A 22 25.16 -17.69 -36.35
CA GLY A 22 24.90 -17.21 -35.00
C GLY A 22 23.69 -16.28 -35.03
N PHE A 23 22.51 -16.80 -34.68
CA PHE A 23 21.42 -15.95 -34.23
C PHE A 23 21.90 -15.20 -32.99
N LEU A 24 22.13 -13.88 -33.13
CA LEU A 24 22.33 -12.99 -32.00
C LEU A 24 20.99 -12.89 -31.25
N SER A 25 20.72 -13.84 -30.35
CA SER A 25 19.65 -13.68 -29.38
C SER A 25 20.10 -12.60 -28.40
N ARG A 26 19.56 -11.39 -28.57
CA ARG A 26 19.70 -10.32 -27.59
C ARG A 26 18.96 -10.75 -26.33
N SER A 27 19.64 -11.32 -25.35
CA SER A 27 19.06 -11.49 -24.03
C SER A 27 18.96 -10.10 -23.40
N PHE A 28 17.74 -9.55 -23.39
CA PHE A 28 17.43 -8.51 -22.43
C PHE A 28 17.39 -9.20 -21.07
N SER A 29 18.43 -8.99 -20.25
CA SER A 29 18.22 -9.07 -18.81
C SER A 29 17.28 -7.93 -18.47
N SER A 30 15.96 -8.21 -18.49
CA SER A 30 15.00 -7.33 -17.86
C SER A 30 15.19 -7.51 -16.36
N GLU A 31 16.09 -6.72 -15.77
CA GLU A 31 16.03 -6.53 -14.32
C GLU A 31 14.57 -6.25 -13.95
N PRO A 32 13.97 -7.01 -13.02
CA PRO A 32 12.57 -6.84 -12.69
C PRO A 32 12.34 -5.38 -12.32
N VAL A 33 11.43 -4.72 -13.03
CA VAL A 33 11.11 -3.32 -12.80
C VAL A 33 10.57 -3.19 -11.38
N LYS A 34 11.38 -2.62 -10.49
CA LYS A 34 11.02 -2.44 -9.09
C LYS A 34 10.06 -1.26 -8.96
N ARG A 35 8.87 -1.50 -8.42
CA ARG A 35 7.90 -0.43 -8.14
C ARG A 35 8.22 0.20 -6.79
N PHE A 36 8.21 1.53 -6.73
CA PHE A 36 8.43 2.29 -5.51
C PHE A 36 7.33 3.33 -5.33
N ALA A 37 7.11 3.75 -4.07
CA ALA A 37 6.27 4.90 -3.75
C ALA A 37 7.14 6.16 -3.66
N ALA A 38 6.73 7.23 -4.33
CA ALA A 38 7.28 8.57 -4.13
C ALA A 38 6.28 9.40 -3.32
N LEU A 39 6.77 10.13 -2.32
CA LEU A 39 5.95 10.76 -1.28
C LEU A 39 6.32 12.24 -1.16
N TRP A 40 5.30 13.10 -1.10
CA TRP A 40 5.45 14.54 -0.94
C TRP A 40 4.23 15.16 -0.26
N GLY A 41 4.33 16.42 0.15
CA GLY A 41 3.27 17.15 0.84
C GLY A 41 3.52 17.28 2.35
N ASN A 42 2.43 17.35 3.12
CA ASN A 42 2.47 17.55 4.56
C ASN A 42 3.10 16.33 5.28
N GLY A 43 4.13 16.56 6.10
CA GLY A 43 4.81 15.54 6.91
C GLY A 43 4.19 15.26 8.28
N ASP A 44 3.17 16.03 8.69
CA ASP A 44 2.54 15.90 10.00
C ASP A 44 2.06 14.47 10.26
N TYR A 45 2.26 14.04 11.51
CA TYR A 45 1.97 12.70 12.02
C TYR A 45 2.74 11.58 11.30
N GLY A 46 3.72 11.88 10.46
CA GLY A 46 4.48 10.87 9.74
C GLY A 46 3.70 10.24 8.58
N ARG A 47 2.65 10.90 8.06
CA ARG A 47 1.81 10.36 6.96
C ARG A 47 2.58 10.04 5.67
N LEU A 48 3.79 10.60 5.54
CA LEU A 48 4.72 10.32 4.44
C LEU A 48 5.60 9.09 4.71
N GLY A 49 5.63 8.49 5.90
CA GLY A 49 6.41 7.27 6.15
C GLY A 49 7.91 7.38 5.90
N LEU A 50 8.50 8.59 5.95
CA LEU A 50 9.92 8.84 5.66
C LEU A 50 10.81 8.82 6.92
N GLY A 51 10.29 8.35 8.05
CA GLY A 51 11.00 8.29 9.32
C GLY A 51 11.11 9.63 10.05
N ASN A 52 10.40 10.67 9.60
CA ASN A 52 10.40 12.00 10.21
C ASN A 52 9.09 12.75 9.91
N LEU A 53 8.90 13.92 10.53
CA LEU A 53 7.71 14.76 10.41
C LEU A 53 7.85 15.90 9.38
N ASN A 54 8.97 15.95 8.65
CA ASN A 54 9.22 17.07 7.75
C ASN A 54 8.35 16.98 6.50
N SER A 55 7.73 18.10 6.14
CA SER A 55 7.04 18.24 4.87
C SER A 55 8.01 18.13 3.70
N GLN A 56 7.57 17.48 2.64
CA GLN A 56 8.37 17.26 1.44
C GLN A 56 7.81 18.09 0.29
N TRP A 57 8.54 19.13 -0.11
CA TRP A 57 8.15 20.03 -1.19
C TRP A 57 8.49 19.48 -2.59
N LYS A 58 9.17 18.34 -2.64
CA LYS A 58 9.51 17.58 -3.84
C LYS A 58 9.33 16.08 -3.56
N PRO A 59 9.03 15.26 -4.57
CA PRO A 59 8.91 13.81 -4.38
C PRO A 59 10.18 13.20 -3.76
N ALA A 60 10.01 12.49 -2.65
CA ALA A 60 11.04 11.69 -2.01
C ALA A 60 10.68 10.20 -2.10
N ILE A 61 11.68 9.35 -2.32
CA ILE A 61 11.46 7.91 -2.45
C ILE A 61 11.24 7.28 -1.06
N CYS A 62 10.18 6.49 -0.92
CA CYS A 62 9.98 5.66 0.27
C CYS A 62 10.92 4.46 0.22
N THR A 63 11.89 4.41 1.13
CA THR A 63 12.90 3.35 1.19
C THR A 63 12.50 2.16 2.08
N SER A 64 11.37 2.26 2.79
CA SER A 64 10.88 1.20 3.69
C SER A 64 10.55 -0.11 2.96
N PHE A 65 10.29 -0.05 1.66
CA PHE A 65 9.97 -1.22 0.82
C PHE A 65 11.17 -1.69 -0.01
N HIS A 66 12.40 -1.54 0.48
CA HIS A 66 13.59 -1.93 -0.29
C HIS A 66 13.67 -3.42 -0.68
N ASN A 67 12.93 -4.32 -0.03
CA ASN A 67 12.92 -5.77 -0.37
C ASN A 67 11.61 -6.24 -1.05
N GLN A 68 10.69 -5.33 -1.36
CA GLN A 68 9.38 -5.69 -1.93
C GLN A 68 8.81 -4.57 -2.79
N ASN A 69 7.92 -4.92 -3.72
CA ASN A 69 7.26 -3.92 -4.56
C ASN A 69 5.95 -3.46 -3.90
N VAL A 70 5.72 -2.15 -3.94
CA VAL A 70 4.41 -1.56 -3.67
C VAL A 70 3.63 -1.52 -4.99
N ASN A 71 2.39 -2.01 -5.00
CA ASN A 71 1.54 -2.03 -6.20
C ASN A 71 0.30 -1.14 -6.10
N SER A 72 -0.13 -0.77 -4.89
CA SER A 72 -1.25 0.13 -4.67
C SER A 72 -1.02 0.99 -3.43
N ILE A 73 -1.65 2.16 -3.42
CA ILE A 73 -1.60 3.13 -2.32
C ILE A 73 -3.00 3.71 -2.10
N ALA A 74 -3.30 4.09 -0.86
CA ALA A 74 -4.50 4.86 -0.52
C ALA A 74 -4.17 5.93 0.52
N CYS A 75 -4.64 7.15 0.30
CA CYS A 75 -4.38 8.29 1.18
C CYS A 75 -5.65 8.67 1.95
N GLY A 76 -5.58 8.63 3.27
CA GLY A 76 -6.63 9.14 4.15
C GLY A 76 -6.37 10.60 4.56
N GLY A 77 -7.08 11.06 5.60
CA GLY A 77 -6.96 12.45 6.06
C GLY A 77 -5.57 12.79 6.63
N ALA A 78 -4.99 11.86 7.40
CA ALA A 78 -3.67 12.01 8.01
C ALA A 78 -2.88 10.70 8.08
N HIS A 79 -3.23 9.71 7.24
CA HIS A 79 -2.56 8.42 7.15
C HIS A 79 -2.47 7.94 5.69
N THR A 80 -1.55 7.02 5.45
CA THR A 80 -1.33 6.41 4.14
C THR A 80 -1.28 4.90 4.28
N LEU A 81 -1.96 4.19 3.39
CA LEU A 81 -1.89 2.74 3.24
C LEU A 81 -1.08 2.39 1.99
N PHE A 82 -0.32 1.30 2.08
CA PHE A 82 0.46 0.71 1.00
C PHE A 82 0.10 -0.77 0.89
N LEU A 83 -0.08 -1.25 -0.34
CA LEU A 83 -0.26 -2.66 -0.64
C LEU A 83 0.94 -3.16 -1.43
N THR A 84 1.51 -4.27 -0.99
CA THR A 84 2.66 -4.92 -1.64
C THR A 84 2.22 -6.07 -2.54
N ASP A 85 3.11 -6.51 -3.44
CA ASP A 85 2.82 -7.61 -4.39
C ASP A 85 2.48 -8.96 -3.72
N ASN A 86 2.98 -9.19 -2.51
CA ASN A 86 2.63 -10.36 -1.70
C ASN A 86 1.29 -10.20 -0.94
N GLY A 87 0.57 -9.10 -1.14
CA GLY A 87 -0.73 -8.82 -0.53
C GLY A 87 -0.68 -8.43 0.95
N CYS A 88 0.47 -7.94 1.42
CA CYS A 88 0.60 -7.35 2.75
C CYS A 88 0.22 -5.87 2.73
N VAL A 89 -0.48 -5.42 3.77
CA VAL A 89 -0.88 -4.02 3.94
C VAL A 89 0.02 -3.37 4.95
N TYR A 90 0.56 -2.21 4.58
CA TYR A 90 1.34 -1.35 5.47
C TYR A 90 0.65 -0.02 5.67
N ALA A 91 0.79 0.57 6.86
CA ALA A 91 0.20 1.86 7.20
C ALA A 91 1.20 2.78 7.90
N THR A 92 1.07 4.09 7.68
CA THR A 92 1.86 5.13 8.34
C THR A 92 1.01 6.39 8.54
N GLY A 93 1.41 7.29 9.44
CA GLY A 93 0.63 8.49 9.77
C GLY A 93 -0.09 8.44 11.11
N LEU A 94 -1.15 9.22 11.25
CA LEU A 94 -1.96 9.36 12.46
C LEU A 94 -2.73 8.07 12.80
N ASN A 95 -2.90 7.81 14.10
CA ASN A 95 -3.58 6.64 14.64
C ASN A 95 -4.55 6.93 15.80
N ASP A 96 -4.96 8.19 16.02
CA ASP A 96 -5.85 8.57 17.13
C ASP A 96 -7.20 7.81 17.13
N PHE A 97 -7.65 7.33 15.98
CA PHE A 97 -8.87 6.53 15.83
C PHE A 97 -8.57 5.09 15.41
N GLY A 98 -7.33 4.62 15.55
CA GLY A 98 -6.95 3.27 15.13
C GLY A 98 -6.88 3.09 13.61
N GLN A 99 -6.88 4.16 12.81
CA GLN A 99 -6.93 4.11 11.34
C GLN A 99 -5.71 3.46 10.68
N LEU A 100 -4.61 3.24 11.43
CA LEU A 100 -3.49 2.46 10.94
C LEU A 100 -3.78 0.95 10.96
N GLY A 101 -4.60 0.44 11.87
CA GLY A 101 -4.89 -1.00 11.96
C GLY A 101 -3.90 -1.76 12.85
N THR A 102 -3.36 -1.11 13.88
CA THR A 102 -2.42 -1.71 14.85
C THR A 102 -2.93 -1.57 16.28
N SER A 103 -2.56 -2.53 17.13
CA SER A 103 -2.81 -2.49 18.58
C SER A 103 -1.80 -1.62 19.34
N GLU A 104 -0.77 -1.08 18.67
CA GLU A 104 0.19 -0.17 19.30
C GLU A 104 -0.49 1.08 19.85
N SER A 105 -0.16 1.46 21.09
CA SER A 105 -0.68 2.66 21.76
C SER A 105 -0.11 3.98 21.23
N LYS A 106 0.75 3.93 20.20
CA LYS A 106 1.33 5.14 19.60
C LYS A 106 0.26 5.89 18.80
N GLN A 107 0.21 7.20 19.01
CA GLN A 107 -0.71 8.11 18.32
C GLN A 107 -0.41 8.26 16.83
N TYR A 108 0.80 7.92 16.38
CA TYR A 108 1.18 7.94 14.98
C TYR A 108 2.39 7.04 14.70
N SER A 109 2.63 6.74 13.43
CA SER A 109 3.84 6.05 12.96
C SER A 109 4.60 6.88 11.93
N LEU A 110 5.92 7.00 12.11
CA LEU A 110 6.82 7.69 11.19
C LEU A 110 7.28 6.83 10.01
N VAL A 111 7.08 5.52 10.10
CA VAL A 111 7.46 4.54 9.07
C VAL A 111 6.27 3.63 8.76
N PRO A 112 6.18 3.06 7.54
CA PRO A 112 5.17 2.04 7.24
C PRO A 112 5.32 0.82 8.14
N LEU A 113 4.25 0.47 8.86
CA LEU A 113 4.14 -0.73 9.69
C LEU A 113 3.25 -1.74 8.98
N GLN A 114 3.59 -3.02 9.00
CA GLN A 114 2.70 -4.05 8.48
C GLN A 114 1.52 -4.23 9.42
N VAL A 115 0.29 -4.07 8.91
CA VAL A 115 -0.94 -4.03 9.71
C VAL A 115 -1.95 -5.09 9.30
N PHE A 116 -1.82 -5.65 8.09
CA PHE A 116 -2.68 -6.73 7.62
C PHE A 116 -1.98 -7.58 6.55
N GLY A 117 -2.57 -8.71 6.20
CA GLY A 117 -2.08 -9.57 5.11
C GLY A 117 -1.06 -10.64 5.49
N HIS A 118 -1.02 -11.07 6.77
CA HIS A 118 -0.22 -12.23 7.20
C HIS A 118 -0.90 -13.56 6.88
N GLU A 119 -2.22 -13.64 7.10
CA GLU A 119 -3.01 -14.86 6.94
C GLU A 119 -3.88 -14.85 5.69
N LYS A 120 -4.27 -13.66 5.23
CA LYS A 120 -5.15 -13.47 4.07
C LYS A 120 -4.54 -12.46 3.11
N LYS A 121 -4.28 -12.87 1.88
CA LYS A 121 -3.72 -11.99 0.86
C LYS A 121 -4.72 -10.88 0.51
N VAL A 122 -4.27 -9.62 0.55
CA VAL A 122 -5.08 -8.45 0.20
C VAL A 122 -4.87 -8.09 -1.27
N VAL A 123 -5.95 -7.68 -1.95
CA VAL A 123 -5.94 -7.28 -3.35
C VAL A 123 -6.38 -5.84 -3.58
N GLN A 124 -7.05 -5.22 -2.61
CA GLN A 124 -7.51 -3.83 -2.70
C GLN A 124 -7.47 -3.16 -1.33
N ILE A 125 -7.03 -1.90 -1.29
CA ILE A 125 -6.99 -1.05 -0.10
C ILE A 125 -7.65 0.30 -0.37
N SER A 126 -8.39 0.82 0.60
CA SER A 126 -8.96 2.17 0.55
C SER A 126 -8.78 2.88 1.89
N ALA A 127 -8.71 4.20 1.86
CA ALA A 127 -8.58 5.05 3.03
C ALA A 127 -9.59 6.20 2.96
N GLY A 128 -10.39 6.33 4.00
CA GLY A 128 -11.27 7.48 4.22
C GLY A 128 -10.58 8.52 5.12
N TYR A 129 -11.34 9.48 5.65
CA TYR A 129 -10.72 10.53 6.47
C TYR A 129 -10.05 10.01 7.75
N ASN A 130 -10.73 9.12 8.49
CA ASN A 130 -10.23 8.51 9.73
C ASN A 130 -10.46 6.99 9.81
N HIS A 131 -10.63 6.32 8.66
CA HIS A 131 -10.87 4.88 8.61
C HIS A 131 -10.27 4.29 7.34
N SER A 132 -10.17 2.98 7.31
CA SER A 132 -9.42 2.22 6.33
C SER A 132 -10.14 0.93 5.99
N SER A 133 -9.89 0.41 4.80
CA SER A 133 -10.41 -0.87 4.35
C SER A 133 -9.38 -1.69 3.60
N ALA A 134 -9.58 -3.01 3.62
CA ALA A 134 -8.89 -3.97 2.79
C ALA A 134 -9.89 -5.00 2.25
N ILE A 135 -9.70 -5.43 1.01
CA ILE A 135 -10.42 -6.56 0.42
C ILE A 135 -9.43 -7.70 0.19
N THR A 136 -9.75 -8.88 0.70
CA THR A 136 -8.93 -10.08 0.52
C THR A 136 -9.12 -10.68 -0.88
N GLU A 137 -8.22 -11.57 -1.30
CA GLU A 137 -8.32 -12.31 -2.56
C GLU A 137 -9.63 -13.12 -2.66
N ASP A 138 -10.16 -13.57 -1.52
CA ASP A 138 -11.45 -14.26 -1.40
C ASP A 138 -12.67 -13.32 -1.49
N GLY A 139 -12.44 -12.01 -1.59
CA GLY A 139 -13.48 -10.99 -1.70
C GLY A 139 -14.11 -10.57 -0.37
N GLU A 140 -13.49 -10.87 0.77
CA GLU A 140 -13.98 -10.42 2.07
C GLU A 140 -13.55 -8.98 2.33
N LEU A 141 -14.48 -8.17 2.85
CA LEU A 141 -14.20 -6.79 3.26
C LEU A 141 -13.80 -6.72 4.74
N TYR A 142 -12.67 -6.08 4.99
CA TYR A 142 -12.18 -5.72 6.32
C TYR A 142 -12.14 -4.21 6.47
N MET A 143 -12.56 -3.72 7.63
CA MET A 143 -12.66 -2.30 7.97
C MET A 143 -12.03 -2.03 9.34
N TRP A 144 -11.40 -0.87 9.51
CA TRP A 144 -10.86 -0.42 10.80
C TRP A 144 -10.75 1.11 10.86
N GLY A 145 -10.62 1.66 12.07
CA GLY A 145 -10.52 3.08 12.34
C GLY A 145 -11.71 3.65 13.13
N LYS A 146 -12.02 4.92 12.87
CA LYS A 146 -13.18 5.62 13.45
C LYS A 146 -14.48 4.95 13.00
N ASN A 147 -15.43 4.82 13.92
CA ASN A 147 -16.75 4.20 13.68
C ASN A 147 -17.92 4.99 14.32
N THR A 148 -17.72 6.25 14.71
CA THR A 148 -18.75 7.03 15.42
C THR A 148 -20.03 7.25 14.60
N THR A 149 -19.97 7.12 13.27
CA THR A 149 -21.13 7.25 12.37
C THR A 149 -21.52 5.92 11.72
N GLY A 150 -20.89 4.80 12.13
CA GLY A 150 -21.11 3.48 11.53
C GLY A 150 -20.35 3.27 10.21
N GLN A 151 -19.36 4.10 9.89
CA GLN A 151 -18.62 4.01 8.63
C GLN A 151 -17.93 2.65 8.39
N LEU A 152 -17.72 1.83 9.43
CA LEU A 152 -17.11 0.51 9.29
C LEU A 152 -18.11 -0.60 8.91
N GLY A 153 -19.42 -0.35 8.96
CA GLY A 153 -20.43 -1.37 8.63
C GLY A 153 -20.57 -2.52 9.64
N LEU A 154 -19.96 -2.40 10.84
CA LEU A 154 -19.91 -3.45 11.87
C LEU A 154 -21.16 -3.50 12.79
N GLY A 155 -22.19 -2.72 12.47
CA GLY A 155 -23.45 -2.66 13.23
C GLY A 155 -23.39 -1.73 14.47
N LYS A 156 -24.56 -1.49 15.07
CA LYS A 156 -24.76 -0.47 16.13
C LYS A 156 -24.07 -0.79 17.47
N ARG A 157 -23.69 -2.04 17.71
CA ARG A 157 -23.02 -2.47 18.95
C ARG A 157 -21.50 -2.44 18.85
N ALA A 158 -20.96 -2.16 17.65
CA ALA A 158 -19.53 -2.06 17.47
C ALA A 158 -18.97 -0.84 18.22
N PRO A 159 -17.72 -0.90 18.74
CA PRO A 159 -17.06 0.24 19.35
C PRO A 159 -16.95 1.43 18.39
N ASN A 160 -16.84 2.64 18.96
CA ASN A 160 -16.62 3.88 18.20
C ASN A 160 -15.23 3.96 17.54
N ILE A 161 -14.29 3.14 17.99
CA ILE A 161 -12.93 3.00 17.47
C ILE A 161 -12.63 1.52 17.38
N VAL A 162 -12.24 1.06 16.19
CA VAL A 162 -11.87 -0.34 15.94
C VAL A 162 -10.43 -0.33 15.45
N PRO A 163 -9.44 -0.64 16.31
CA PRO A 163 -8.03 -0.41 16.01
C PRO A 163 -7.40 -1.48 15.13
N LEU A 164 -8.09 -2.60 14.87
CA LEU A 164 -7.58 -3.73 14.10
C LEU A 164 -8.49 -4.01 12.90
N PRO A 165 -7.94 -4.47 11.77
CA PRO A 165 -8.73 -4.94 10.63
C PRO A 165 -9.80 -5.94 11.08
N THR A 166 -11.07 -5.56 10.94
CA THR A 166 -12.21 -6.36 11.40
C THR A 166 -13.11 -6.67 10.21
N LYS A 167 -13.49 -7.94 10.07
CA LYS A 167 -14.32 -8.41 8.97
C LYS A 167 -15.73 -7.81 9.05
N VAL A 168 -16.27 -7.37 7.92
CA VAL A 168 -17.66 -6.94 7.80
C VAL A 168 -18.55 -8.17 7.56
N GLU A 169 -18.87 -8.89 8.63
CA GLU A 169 -19.60 -10.18 8.58
C GLU A 169 -21.00 -10.07 7.95
N SER A 170 -21.61 -8.88 7.98
CA SER A 170 -22.90 -8.64 7.32
C SER A 170 -22.86 -8.78 5.79
N LEU A 171 -21.66 -8.88 5.19
CA LEU A 171 -21.44 -9.14 3.77
C LEU A 171 -20.95 -10.59 3.51
N ASP A 172 -21.05 -11.49 4.47
CA ASP A 172 -20.67 -12.90 4.26
C ASP A 172 -21.46 -13.53 3.10
N GLY A 173 -20.75 -14.29 2.27
CA GLY A 173 -21.29 -14.88 1.04
C GLY A 173 -21.36 -13.92 -0.15
N ILE A 174 -21.02 -12.64 0.02
CA ILE A 174 -20.93 -11.66 -1.07
C ILE A 174 -19.45 -11.40 -1.39
N THR A 175 -19.04 -11.69 -2.62
CA THR A 175 -17.70 -11.32 -3.11
C THR A 175 -17.64 -9.81 -3.35
N VAL A 176 -16.97 -9.07 -2.48
CA VAL A 176 -16.73 -7.63 -2.66
C VAL A 176 -15.57 -7.44 -3.64
N LYS A 177 -15.73 -6.53 -4.63
CA LYS A 177 -14.70 -6.25 -5.65
C LYS A 177 -14.00 -4.92 -5.45
N MET A 178 -14.71 -3.90 -4.99
CA MET A 178 -14.12 -2.60 -4.69
C MET A 178 -14.81 -1.97 -3.50
N ALA A 179 -14.05 -1.20 -2.72
CA ALA A 179 -14.56 -0.31 -1.70
C ALA A 179 -14.01 1.11 -1.93
N ALA A 180 -14.82 2.14 -1.69
CA ALA A 180 -14.42 3.53 -1.69
C ALA A 180 -14.88 4.18 -0.39
N LEU A 181 -13.99 4.96 0.22
CA LEU A 181 -14.19 5.52 1.55
C LEU A 181 -14.21 7.05 1.49
N GLY A 182 -15.23 7.64 2.07
CA GLY A 182 -15.37 9.09 2.22
C GLY A 182 -14.90 9.59 3.59
N SER A 183 -15.39 10.76 3.98
CA SER A 183 -15.11 11.29 5.32
C SER A 183 -15.81 10.49 6.42
N GLU A 184 -17.09 10.20 6.22
CA GLU A 184 -17.97 9.57 7.22
C GLU A 184 -18.87 8.47 6.63
N HIS A 185 -18.63 8.08 5.38
CA HIS A 185 -19.38 7.02 4.69
C HIS A 185 -18.42 6.09 3.94
N SER A 186 -18.91 4.89 3.66
CA SER A 186 -18.20 3.83 2.93
C SER A 186 -19.14 3.24 1.91
N VAL A 187 -18.61 2.96 0.71
CA VAL A 187 -19.36 2.31 -0.37
C VAL A 187 -18.58 1.10 -0.83
N ALA A 188 -19.25 -0.02 -1.03
CA ALA A 188 -18.66 -1.24 -1.58
C ALA A 188 -19.54 -1.76 -2.71
N ILE A 189 -18.92 -2.38 -3.71
CA ILE A 189 -19.64 -3.06 -4.79
C ILE A 189 -19.28 -4.55 -4.81
N SER A 190 -20.29 -5.37 -5.07
CA SER A 190 -20.10 -6.81 -5.27
C SER A 190 -19.52 -7.10 -6.66
N GLY A 191 -18.96 -8.30 -6.81
CA GLY A 191 -18.71 -8.87 -8.13
C GLY A 191 -20.00 -9.26 -8.84
N MET A 192 -19.87 -9.57 -10.13
CA MET A 192 -20.94 -10.25 -10.88
C MET A 192 -21.10 -11.66 -10.32
N GLN A 193 -22.35 -12.06 -10.06
CA GLN A 193 -22.72 -13.43 -9.68
C GLN A 193 -22.75 -14.33 -10.90
#